data_AF-A0A8H3CTB4-F1
#
_entry.id   AF-A0A8H3CTB4-F1
#
_cell.length_a   1.000
_cell.length_b   1.000
_cell.length_c   1.000
_cell.angle_alpha   90.00
_cell.angle_beta   90.00
_cell.angle_gamma   90.00
#
_symmetry.space_group_name_H-M   'P 1'
#
loop_
_entity.id
_entity.type
_entity.pdbx_description
1 polymer ?
#
loop_
_entity_poly.entity_id
_entity_poly.type
_entity_poly.pdbx_seq_one_letter_code
_entity_poly.pdbx_strand_id
1 'polypeptide(L)'
;MPNSRKLTPAINPQGRSTNITVVEISPPLVESDLHRDHANPANNKKENSPHALTQEEWIAHVEKGWDEGKEEIGAGFSQIGIDAWRKAFGELH
;
A
#
# COMPACT_ATOMS: atom_id res chain seq x y z
N MET A 1 17.10 18.79 -0.50
CA MET A 1 15.95 17.92 -0.74
C MET A 1 16.11 16.70 0.16
N PRO A 2 15.20 16.40 1.09
CA PRO A 2 15.39 15.23 1.95
C PRO A 2 15.09 13.98 1.11
N ASN A 3 16.09 13.09 1.03
CA ASN A 3 15.99 11.79 0.38
C ASN A 3 14.85 10.98 1.03
N SER A 4 13.76 10.76 0.31
CA SER A 4 12.72 9.81 0.69
C SER A 4 13.25 8.39 0.53
N ARG A 5 13.99 7.89 1.53
CA ARG A 5 14.26 6.45 1.62
C ARG A 5 12.95 5.76 1.96
N LYS A 6 12.42 4.95 1.04
CA LYS A 6 11.43 3.93 1.41
C LYS A 6 12.04 3.06 2.52
N LEU A 7 11.31 2.88 3.64
CA LEU A 7 11.80 2.13 4.80
C LEU A 7 11.88 0.62 4.51
N THR A 8 11.01 0.11 3.64
CA THR A 8 10.83 -1.33 3.38
C THR A 8 12.00 -2.00 2.65
N PRO A 9 12.60 -1.42 1.58
CA PRO A 9 13.79 -2.00 0.95
C PRO A 9 14.99 -2.11 1.90
N ALA A 10 15.05 -1.27 2.94
CA ALA A 10 16.11 -1.36 3.94
C ALA A 10 15.87 -2.49 4.95
N ILE A 11 14.62 -2.77 5.31
CA ILE A 11 14.25 -3.79 6.32
C ILE A 11 14.17 -5.20 5.70
N ASN A 12 13.72 -5.34 4.45
CA ASN A 12 13.56 -6.65 3.80
C ASN A 12 14.87 -7.50 3.78
N PRO A 13 16.07 -6.95 3.46
CA PRO A 13 17.32 -7.72 3.54
C PRO A 13 17.68 -8.13 4.98
N GLN A 14 17.27 -7.37 6.00
CA GLN A 14 17.54 -7.67 7.41
C GLN A 14 16.61 -8.80 7.90
N GLY A 15 15.36 -8.80 7.44
CA GLY A 15 14.38 -9.86 7.68
C GLY A 15 14.86 -11.24 7.21
N ARG A 16 15.61 -11.33 6.11
CA ARG A 16 16.14 -12.60 5.55
C ARG A 16 17.07 -13.38 6.48
N SER A 17 17.65 -12.74 7.50
CA SER A 17 18.45 -13.39 8.54
C SER A 17 17.65 -13.81 9.78
N THR A 18 16.34 -13.59 9.77
CA THR A 18 15.41 -13.84 10.88
C THR A 18 14.18 -14.61 10.38
N ASN A 19 13.38 -15.18 11.29
CA ASN A 19 12.10 -15.83 10.94
C ASN A 19 10.95 -14.82 10.79
N ILE A 20 11.23 -13.60 10.30
CA ILE A 20 10.26 -12.50 10.18
C ILE A 20 10.00 -12.22 8.70
N THR A 21 8.74 -12.32 8.29
CA THR A 21 8.28 -11.91 6.96
C THR A 21 7.87 -10.44 6.99
N VAL A 22 8.34 -9.66 6.01
CA VAL A 22 8.00 -8.25 5.82
C VAL A 22 7.26 -8.10 4.51
N VAL A 23 6.10 -7.45 4.54
CA VAL A 23 5.27 -7.20 3.35
C VAL A 23 4.98 -5.70 3.24
N GLU A 24 5.25 -5.10 2.09
CA GLU A 24 4.87 -3.72 1.78
C GLU A 24 3.43 -3.69 1.27
N ILE A 25 2.53 -2.98 1.95
CA ILE A 25 1.16 -2.76 1.50
C ILE A 25 1.01 -1.30 1.09
N SER A 26 0.69 -1.06 -0.18
CA SER A 26 0.44 0.27 -0.74
C SER A 26 -1.05 0.45 -1.00
N PRO A 27 -1.80 1.09 -0.08
CA PRO A 27 -3.23 1.30 -0.24
C PRO A 27 -3.53 2.43 -1.27
N PRO A 28 -4.70 2.39 -1.93
CA PRO A 28 -5.29 3.54 -2.59
C PRO A 28 -6.00 4.42 -1.53
N LEU A 29 -6.96 5.25 -1.94
CA LEU A 29 -7.90 5.84 -1.00
C LEU A 29 -8.77 4.74 -0.36
N VAL A 30 -8.69 4.61 0.97
CA VAL A 30 -9.49 3.66 1.75
C VAL A 30 -10.37 4.44 2.72
N GLU A 31 -11.65 4.09 2.73
CA GLU A 31 -12.61 4.63 3.68
C GLU A 31 -12.19 4.27 5.11
N SER A 32 -12.01 5.30 5.93
CA SER A 32 -11.58 5.20 7.33
C SER A 32 -11.86 6.50 8.07
N ASP A 33 -11.66 6.53 9.39
CA ASP A 33 -11.73 7.75 10.22
C ASP A 33 -10.35 8.39 10.44
N LEU A 34 -9.40 8.11 9.55
CA LEU A 34 -8.04 8.67 9.63
C LEU A 34 -7.97 10.13 9.18
N HIS A 35 -8.93 10.59 8.37
CA HIS A 35 -9.00 11.96 7.86
C HIS A 35 -9.61 12.98 8.85
N ARG A 36 -9.56 12.69 10.16
CA ARG A 36 -10.23 13.47 11.23
C ARG A 36 -9.90 14.97 11.25
N ASP A 37 -8.69 15.32 10.83
CA ASP A 37 -8.18 16.71 10.87
C ASP A 37 -8.27 17.41 9.48
N HIS A 38 -8.90 16.78 8.49
CA HIS A 38 -9.16 17.42 7.18
C HIS A 38 -10.30 18.44 7.27
N ALA A 39 -10.29 19.41 6.34
CA ALA A 39 -11.38 20.39 6.22
C ALA A 39 -12.77 19.73 6.02
N ASN A 40 -12.82 18.60 5.31
CA ASN A 40 -13.95 17.68 5.30
C ASN A 40 -13.47 16.30 5.78
N PRO A 41 -13.76 15.91 7.04
CA PRO A 41 -13.33 14.62 7.58
C PRO A 41 -13.89 13.40 6.84
N ALA A 42 -14.99 13.56 6.11
CA ALA A 42 -15.66 12.49 5.38
C ALA A 42 -15.27 12.43 3.89
N ASN A 43 -14.23 13.15 3.46
CA ASN A 43 -13.85 13.23 2.05
C ASN A 43 -13.38 11.89 1.45
N ASN A 44 -13.00 10.92 2.27
CA ASN A 44 -12.63 9.56 1.85
C ASN A 44 -13.75 8.52 1.99
N LYS A 45 -14.94 8.89 2.49
CA LYS A 45 -16.07 7.96 2.58
C LYS A 45 -16.56 7.60 1.19
N LYS A 46 -16.95 6.35 0.95
CA LYS A 46 -17.32 5.88 -0.39
C LYS A 46 -18.54 6.61 -0.97
N GLU A 47 -19.44 7.05 -0.11
CA GLU A 47 -20.56 7.94 -0.46
C GLU A 47 -20.12 9.29 -1.06
N ASN A 48 -18.97 9.82 -0.62
CA ASN A 48 -18.41 11.10 -1.09
C ASN A 48 -17.32 10.90 -2.17
N SER A 49 -16.68 9.73 -2.17
CA SER A 49 -15.59 9.33 -3.06
C SER A 49 -15.85 7.92 -3.59
N PRO A 50 -16.62 7.74 -4.68
CA PRO A 50 -17.05 6.42 -5.18
C PRO A 50 -15.91 5.46 -5.55
N HIS A 51 -14.70 6.00 -5.76
CA HIS A 51 -13.49 5.25 -6.07
C HIS A 51 -12.70 4.81 -4.84
N ALA A 52 -13.09 5.25 -3.64
CA ALA A 52 -12.51 4.75 -2.40
C ALA A 52 -12.90 3.28 -2.19
N LEU A 53 -11.97 2.50 -1.66
CA LEU A 53 -12.28 1.14 -1.19
C LEU A 53 -12.92 1.20 0.19
N THR A 54 -13.88 0.31 0.47
CA THR A 54 -14.25 0.03 1.85
C THR A 54 -13.10 -0.69 2.56
N GLN A 55 -13.16 -0.78 3.90
CA GLN A 55 -12.14 -1.51 4.66
C GLN A 55 -12.13 -2.99 4.27
N GLU A 56 -13.29 -3.59 4.03
CA GLU A 56 -13.45 -4.99 3.64
C GLU A 56 -12.87 -5.25 2.25
N GLU A 57 -13.14 -4.38 1.28
CA GLU A 57 -12.56 -4.48 -0.06
C GLU A 57 -11.03 -4.37 0.00
N TRP A 58 -10.51 -3.43 0.81
CA TRP A 58 -9.07 -3.26 0.99
C TRP A 58 -8.43 -4.49 1.66
N ILE A 59 -9.02 -5.02 2.73
CA ILE A 59 -8.53 -6.24 3.42
C ILE A 59 -8.53 -7.43 2.45
N ALA A 60 -9.59 -7.62 1.67
CA ALA A 60 -9.65 -8.73 0.70
C ALA A 60 -8.52 -8.65 -0.35
N HIS A 61 -8.15 -7.44 -0.78
CA HIS A 61 -6.97 -7.24 -1.64
C HIS A 61 -5.65 -7.60 -0.93
N VAL A 62 -5.51 -7.22 0.33
CA VAL A 62 -4.33 -7.51 1.15
C VAL A 62 -4.20 -9.01 1.40
N GLU A 63 -5.26 -9.67 1.84
CA GLU A 63 -5.31 -11.12 2.08
C GLU A 63 -4.95 -11.90 0.82
N LYS A 64 -5.53 -11.54 -0.33
CA LYS A 64 -5.17 -12.17 -1.60
C LYS A 64 -3.67 -12.06 -1.91
N GLY A 65 -3.09 -10.87 -1.77
CA GLY A 65 -1.66 -10.69 -2.03
C GLY A 65 -0.78 -11.44 -1.03
N TRP A 66 -1.22 -11.51 0.22
CA TRP A 66 -0.55 -12.25 1.28
C TRP A 66 -0.55 -13.76 1.00
N ASP A 67 -1.70 -14.33 0.63
CA ASP A 67 -1.86 -15.75 0.28
C ASP A 67 -1.06 -16.13 -0.98
N GLU A 68 -0.91 -15.19 -1.92
CA GLU A 68 -0.06 -15.33 -3.10
C GLU A 68 1.45 -15.21 -2.77
N GLY A 69 1.82 -14.92 -1.52
CA GLY A 69 3.21 -14.81 -1.07
C GLY A 69 3.93 -13.56 -1.59
N LYS A 70 3.19 -12.47 -1.90
CA LYS A 70 3.78 -11.23 -2.41
C LYS A 70 4.53 -10.48 -1.31
N GLU A 71 5.73 -9.99 -1.65
CA GLU A 71 6.49 -9.07 -0.79
C GLU A 71 6.01 -7.62 -0.90
N GLU A 72 5.30 -7.26 -1.97
CA GLU A 72 4.70 -5.94 -2.21
C GLU A 72 3.28 -6.11 -2.78
N ILE A 73 2.30 -5.46 -2.13
CA ILE A 73 0.87 -5.60 -2.42
C ILE A 73 0.28 -4.22 -2.68
N GLY A 74 -0.19 -3.99 -3.91
CA GLY A 74 -1.03 -2.84 -4.25
C GLY A 74 -2.50 -3.22 -4.19
N ALA A 75 -3.28 -2.51 -3.37
CA ALA A 75 -4.73 -2.73 -3.32
C ALA A 75 -5.44 -1.92 -4.42
N GLY A 76 -6.43 -2.53 -5.08
CA GLY A 76 -7.19 -1.89 -6.17
C GLY A 76 -6.30 -1.24 -7.22
N PHE A 77 -6.55 0.04 -7.53
CA PHE A 77 -5.78 0.77 -8.54
C PHE A 77 -4.32 1.06 -8.14
N SER A 78 -3.96 0.97 -6.85
CA SER A 78 -2.58 1.22 -6.42
C SER A 78 -1.60 0.20 -7.01
N GLN A 79 -2.07 -1.00 -7.39
CA GLN A 79 -1.22 -1.98 -8.09
C GLN A 79 -0.68 -1.41 -9.41
N ILE A 80 -1.49 -0.65 -10.15
CA ILE A 80 -1.07 -0.02 -11.40
C ILE A 80 0.09 0.95 -11.15
N GLY A 81 0.03 1.70 -10.04
CA GLY A 81 1.10 2.61 -9.63
C GLY A 81 2.39 1.89 -9.27
N ILE A 82 2.30 0.77 -8.53
CA ILE A 82 3.45 -0.08 -8.21
C ILE A 82 4.08 -0.64 -9.49
N ASP A 83 3.27 -1.19 -10.39
CA ASP A 83 3.76 -1.79 -11.64
C ASP A 83 4.47 -0.74 -12.52
N ALA A 84 3.90 0.47 -12.61
CA ALA A 84 4.53 1.58 -13.32
C ALA A 84 5.86 2.01 -12.68
N TRP A 85 5.91 2.08 -11.34
CA TRP A 85 7.14 2.42 -10.62
C TRP A 85 8.22 1.35 -10.79
N ARG A 86 7.88 0.06 -10.66
CA ARG A 86 8.80 -1.06 -10.87
C ARG A 86 9.30 -1.12 -12.31
N LYS A 87 8.44 -0.84 -13.29
CA LYS A 87 8.85 -0.75 -14.70
C LYS A 87 9.85 0.39 -14.93
N ALA A 88 9.68 1.53 -14.26
CA ALA A 88 10.53 2.70 -14.47
C ALA A 88 11.84 2.64 -13.66
N PHE A 89 11.82 2.05 -12.46
CA PHE A 89 12.90 2.17 -11.49
C PHE A 89 13.33 0.85 -10.84
N GLY A 90 12.70 -0.28 -11.20
CA GLY A 90 12.91 -1.57 -10.52
C GLY A 90 14.31 -2.15 -10.69
N GLU A 91 15.01 -1.86 -11.79
CA GLU A 91 16.39 -2.34 -11.99
C GLU A 91 17.43 -1.63 -11.09
N LEU A 92 17.05 -0.51 -10.47
CA LEU A 92 17.91 0.23 -9.54
C LEU A 92 17.88 -0.33 -8.10
N HIS A 93 17.01 -1.32 -7.82
CA HIS A 93 16.70 -1.80 -6.47
C HIS A 93 16.60 -3.31 -6.35
#